data_AF-A0A0F8YZ63-F1
#
_entry.id   AF-A0A0F8YZ63-F1
#
_cell.length_a   1.000
_cell.length_b   1.000
_cell.length_c   1.000
_cell.angle_alpha   90.00
_cell.angle_beta   90.00
_cell.angle_gamma   90.00
#
_symmetry.space_group_name_H-M   'P 1'
#
loop_
_entity.id
_entity.type
_entity.pdbx_description
1 polymer ?
#
loop_
_entity_poly.entity_id
_entity_poly.type
_entity_poly.pdbx_seq_one_letter_code
_entity_poly.pdbx_strand_id
1 'polypeptide(L)'
;MDDFRFYLPIEKGAFPSGSYEKIVETTGSGETRTRYKIKGIASTTTLDRDNEIVSKLCLKKMEKQINSKKLPIFSNHSHDWEDMLAYTNSAVANEKQLEMNILTAYVETHPKVLQLIGDIDAGLPLALSIGGKVLDSRPHKNKDGEEQK
;
A
#
# COMPACT_ATOMS: atom_id res chain seq x y z
N MET A 1 -9.86 -13.52 12.36
CA MET A 1 -9.51 -13.42 10.93
C MET A 1 -8.76 -12.11 10.80
N ASP A 2 -7.46 -12.14 10.52
CA ASP A 2 -6.62 -10.95 10.44
C ASP A 2 -6.89 -10.28 9.07
N ASP A 3 -7.58 -9.14 9.06
CA ASP A 3 -7.90 -8.35 7.85
C ASP A 3 -6.89 -7.21 7.70
N PHE A 4 -6.08 -7.23 6.64
CA PHE A 4 -5.13 -6.17 6.32
C PHE A 4 -5.64 -5.38 5.10
N ARG A 5 -5.54 -4.06 5.20
CA ARG A 5 -5.91 -3.06 4.18
C ARG A 5 -4.68 -2.23 3.86
N PHE A 6 -4.54 -1.81 2.61
CA PHE A 6 -3.34 -1.13 2.15
C PHE A 6 -3.73 0.19 1.52
N TYR A 7 -3.01 1.25 1.88
CA TYR A 7 -3.23 2.59 1.36
C TYR A 7 -1.90 3.24 1.00
N LEU A 8 -1.97 4.16 0.04
CA LEU A 8 -0.85 4.98 -0.40
C LEU A 8 -1.05 6.41 0.12
N PRO A 9 -0.68 6.72 1.38
CA PRO A 9 -0.74 8.10 1.83
C PRO A 9 0.35 8.92 1.10
N ILE A 10 -0.06 10.04 0.50
CA ILE A 10 0.85 11.08 0.04
C ILE A 10 1.19 11.94 1.28
N GLU A 11 2.14 11.47 2.10
CA GLU A 11 2.59 12.18 3.30
C GLU A 11 4.06 12.60 3.17
N LYS A 12 4.37 13.83 3.63
CA LYS A 12 5.74 14.30 3.76
C LYS A 12 6.46 13.51 4.86
N GLY A 13 7.25 12.53 4.43
CA GLY A 13 8.26 11.86 5.24
C GLY A 13 7.79 10.57 5.88
N ALA A 14 8.25 9.43 5.34
CA ALA A 14 8.53 8.24 6.15
C ALA A 14 9.43 7.22 5.44
N PHE A 15 9.46 7.15 4.10
CA PHE A 15 10.31 6.16 3.42
C PHE A 15 11.02 6.71 2.18
N PRO A 16 12.36 6.61 2.10
CA PRO A 16 13.08 6.89 0.87
C PRO A 16 12.90 5.71 -0.08
N SER A 17 12.82 5.99 -1.39
CA SER A 17 12.86 5.01 -2.49
C SER A 17 11.61 4.13 -2.69
N GLY A 18 10.48 4.78 -2.99
CA GLY A 18 9.57 4.18 -3.96
C GLY A 18 10.17 4.33 -5.36
N SER A 19 10.23 3.27 -6.16
CA SER A 19 10.54 3.37 -7.60
C SER A 19 9.34 2.90 -8.39
N TYR A 20 9.14 3.44 -9.60
CA TYR A 20 8.15 2.91 -10.52
C TYR A 20 8.76 2.60 -11.88
N GLU A 21 8.14 1.66 -12.57
CA GLU A 21 8.49 1.23 -13.93
C GLU A 21 7.23 1.32 -14.81
N LYS A 22 7.36 1.95 -15.99
CA LYS A 22 6.30 2.00 -16.98
C LYS A 22 6.26 0.69 -17.76
N ILE A 23 5.08 0.08 -17.83
CA ILE A 23 4.80 -1.14 -18.57
C ILE A 23 3.83 -0.79 -19.70
N VAL A 24 4.23 -1.11 -20.93
CA VAL A 24 3.41 -0.93 -22.13
C VAL A 24 3.12 -2.30 -22.72
N GLU A 25 1.84 -2.64 -22.85
CA GLU A 25 1.37 -3.94 -23.32
C GLU A 25 0.52 -3.74 -24.56
N THR A 26 0.78 -4.52 -25.60
CA THR A 26 -0.05 -4.55 -26.81
C THR A 26 -0.89 -5.82 -26.78
N THR A 27 -2.21 -5.67 -26.85
CA THR A 27 -3.14 -6.80 -26.89
C THR A 27 -3.08 -7.51 -28.25
N GLY A 28 -3.65 -8.72 -28.32
CA GLY A 28 -3.78 -9.44 -29.59
C GLY A 28 -4.60 -8.70 -30.67
N SER A 29 -5.39 -7.69 -30.29
CA SER A 29 -6.13 -6.82 -31.22
C SER A 29 -5.33 -5.60 -31.70
N GLY A 30 -4.08 -5.44 -31.27
CA GLY A 30 -3.23 -4.28 -31.60
C GLY A 30 -3.48 -3.04 -30.73
N GLU A 31 -4.33 -3.14 -29.71
CA GLU A 31 -4.56 -2.06 -28.74
C GLU A 31 -3.37 -1.98 -27.77
N THR A 32 -2.78 -0.80 -27.61
CA THR A 32 -1.73 -0.57 -26.61
C THR A 32 -2.35 -0.05 -25.32
N ARG A 33 -1.91 -0.62 -24.19
CA ARG A 33 -2.30 -0.19 -22.85
C ARG A 33 -1.09 0.06 -21.97
N THR A 34 -1.22 1.01 -21.06
CA THR A 34 -0.14 1.45 -20.18
C THR A 34 -0.51 1.21 -18.73
N ARG A 35 0.41 0.66 -17.95
CA ARG A 35 0.32 0.59 -16.49
C ARG A 35 1.67 0.77 -15.86
N TYR A 36 1.72 0.87 -14.54
CA TYR A 36 2.96 1.07 -13.81
C TYR A 36 3.14 -0.01 -12.75
N LYS A 37 4.39 -0.44 -12.59
CA LYS A 37 4.81 -1.26 -11.46
C LYS A 37 5.49 -0.37 -10.45
N ILE A 38 4.93 -0.27 -9.26
CA ILE A 38 5.47 0.54 -8.16
C ILE A 38 6.09 -0.41 -7.14
N LYS A 39 7.27 -0.06 -6.64
CA LYS A 39 8.03 -0.85 -5.67
C LYS A 39 8.42 0.04 -4.49
N GLY A 40 8.24 -0.43 -3.26
CA GLY A 40 8.65 0.31 -2.07
C GLY A 40 8.60 -0.49 -0.77
N ILE A 41 9.16 0.08 0.30
CA ILE A 41 9.06 -0.46 1.65
C ILE A 41 7.70 -0.08 2.23
N ALA A 42 6.95 -1.06 2.70
CA ALA A 42 5.60 -0.87 3.25
C ALA A 42 5.54 -0.98 4.77
N SER A 43 6.49 -1.66 5.40
CA SER A 43 6.58 -1.76 6.85
C SER A 43 7.98 -2.19 7.28
N THR A 44 8.37 -1.85 8.50
CA THR A 44 9.65 -2.22 9.10
C THR A 44 9.46 -2.73 10.53
N THR A 45 10.47 -3.38 11.08
CA THR A 45 10.50 -3.78 12.49
C THR A 45 11.06 -2.67 13.40
N THR A 46 11.23 -1.45 12.89
CA THR A 46 11.61 -0.29 13.71
C THR A 46 10.36 0.39 14.27
N LEU A 47 10.55 1.22 15.28
CA LEU A 47 9.50 2.05 15.83
C LEU A 47 8.93 2.95 14.72
N ASP A 48 7.63 2.93 14.51
CA ASP A 48 6.95 3.79 13.54
C ASP A 48 6.53 5.15 14.15
N ARG A 49 5.85 5.97 13.34
CA ARG A 49 5.35 7.30 13.74
C ARG A 49 4.40 7.23 14.94
N ASP A 50 3.67 6.14 15.08
CA ASP A 50 2.63 5.95 16.08
C ASP A 50 3.18 5.23 17.33
N ASN A 51 4.52 5.06 17.41
CA ASN A 51 5.26 4.34 18.44
C ASN A 51 4.93 2.85 18.52
N GLU A 52 4.57 2.25 17.39
CA GLU A 52 4.33 0.82 17.27
C GLU A 52 5.53 0.11 16.63
N ILE A 53 5.68 -1.18 16.94
CA ILE A 53 6.70 -2.04 16.33
C ILE A 53 6.02 -3.26 15.74
N VAL A 54 6.22 -3.45 14.44
CA VAL A 54 5.72 -4.64 13.74
C VAL A 54 6.71 -5.79 13.96
N SER A 55 6.21 -6.92 14.48
CA SER A 55 7.04 -8.11 14.68
C SER A 55 7.41 -8.78 13.35
N LYS A 56 8.56 -9.47 13.30
CA LYS A 56 8.97 -10.28 12.14
C LYS A 56 7.89 -11.28 11.70
N LEU A 57 7.19 -11.88 12.68
CA LEU A 57 6.08 -12.80 12.42
C LEU A 57 4.92 -12.10 11.71
N CYS A 58 4.63 -10.85 12.09
CA CYS A 58 3.60 -10.03 11.45
C CYS A 58 3.98 -9.72 10.00
N LEU A 59 5.23 -9.30 9.73
CA LEU A 59 5.70 -9.08 8.36
C LEU A 59 5.54 -10.33 7.48
N LYS A 60 5.85 -11.52 8.02
CA LYS A 60 5.67 -12.80 7.31
C LYS A 60 4.20 -13.13 7.05
N LYS A 61 3.30 -12.81 7.98
CA LYS A 61 1.86 -12.94 7.75
C LYS A 61 1.38 -11.98 6.66
N MET A 62 1.83 -10.73 6.67
CA MET A 62 1.50 -9.73 5.63
C MET A 62 1.97 -10.20 4.26
N GLU A 63 3.23 -10.63 4.13
CA GLU A 63 3.78 -11.23 2.91
C GLU A 63 2.89 -12.36 2.37
N LYS A 64 2.53 -13.32 3.24
CA LYS A 64 1.66 -14.44 2.87
C LYS A 64 0.29 -13.98 2.38
N GLN A 65 -0.32 -13.00 3.06
CA GLN A 65 -1.64 -12.49 2.67
C GLN A 65 -1.59 -11.75 1.33
N ILE A 66 -0.63 -10.85 1.15
CA ILE A 66 -0.44 -10.09 -0.10
C ILE A 66 -0.27 -11.04 -1.28
N ASN A 67 0.63 -12.01 -1.15
CA ASN A 67 0.95 -12.95 -2.22
C ASN A 67 -0.18 -13.94 -2.53
N SER A 68 -1.11 -14.18 -1.59
CA SER A 68 -2.23 -15.13 -1.79
C SER A 68 -3.50 -14.46 -2.29
N LYS A 69 -3.78 -13.23 -1.90
CA LYS A 69 -5.09 -12.59 -2.14
C LYS A 69 -5.09 -11.44 -3.15
N LYS A 70 -3.93 -10.85 -3.47
CA LYS A 70 -3.84 -9.63 -4.27
C LYS A 70 -4.78 -8.52 -3.76
N LEU A 71 -4.36 -7.85 -2.70
CA LEU A 71 -5.18 -6.88 -1.97
C LEU A 71 -5.33 -5.57 -2.75
N PRO A 72 -6.51 -4.91 -2.70
CA PRO A 72 -6.70 -3.61 -3.32
C PRO A 72 -5.88 -2.54 -2.60
N ILE A 73 -5.38 -1.58 -3.38
CA ILE A 73 -4.66 -0.39 -2.91
C ILE A 73 -5.54 0.82 -3.15
N PHE A 74 -5.70 1.66 -2.13
CA PHE A 74 -6.48 2.88 -2.21
C PHE A 74 -5.61 4.13 -2.09
N SER A 75 -6.06 5.22 -2.72
CA SER A 75 -5.46 6.56 -2.60
C SER A 75 -5.68 7.21 -1.25
N ASN A 76 -6.69 6.76 -0.49
CA ASN A 76 -7.09 7.32 0.80
C ASN A 76 -7.71 6.23 1.71
N HIS A 77 -8.17 6.65 2.89
CA HIS A 77 -8.80 5.77 3.89
C HIS A 77 -10.30 5.53 3.71
N SER A 78 -10.96 6.22 2.77
CA SER A 78 -12.40 6.10 2.52
C SER A 78 -12.78 4.73 1.96
N HIS A 79 -11.82 4.05 1.30
CA HIS A 79 -11.99 2.72 0.68
C HIS A 79 -13.14 2.64 -0.34
N ASP A 80 -13.55 3.77 -0.91
CA ASP A 80 -14.53 3.78 -1.98
C ASP A 80 -13.92 3.17 -3.25
N TRP A 81 -14.75 2.52 -4.07
CA TRP A 81 -14.30 1.85 -5.29
C TRP A 81 -13.62 2.83 -6.26
N GLU A 82 -14.04 4.10 -6.24
CA GLU A 82 -13.47 5.19 -7.03
C GLU A 82 -12.04 5.56 -6.61
N ASP A 83 -11.65 5.21 -5.38
CA ASP A 83 -10.34 5.52 -4.79
C ASP A 83 -9.35 4.37 -4.90
N MET A 84 -9.77 3.22 -5.44
CA MET A 84 -8.91 2.08 -5.69
C MET A 84 -7.96 2.39 -6.86
N LEU A 85 -6.65 2.35 -6.62
CA LEU A 85 -5.63 2.68 -7.61
C LEU A 85 -5.01 1.45 -8.28
N ALA A 86 -4.93 0.35 -7.54
CA ALA A 86 -4.13 -0.79 -7.91
C ALA A 86 -4.50 -2.04 -7.13
N TYR A 87 -3.85 -3.15 -7.47
CA TYR A 87 -3.78 -4.32 -6.63
C TYR A 87 -2.32 -4.59 -6.27
N THR A 88 -2.10 -5.17 -5.08
CA THR A 88 -0.79 -5.72 -4.73
C THR A 88 -0.43 -6.82 -5.71
N ASN A 89 0.77 -6.78 -6.25
CA ASN A 89 1.28 -7.82 -7.15
C ASN A 89 2.06 -8.89 -6.37
N SER A 90 3.02 -8.45 -5.55
CA SER A 90 3.80 -9.33 -4.70
C SER A 90 4.39 -8.57 -3.52
N ALA A 91 4.80 -9.31 -2.49
CA ALA A 91 5.58 -8.78 -1.39
C ALA A 91 6.68 -9.76 -0.99
N VAL A 92 7.75 -9.21 -0.44
CA VAL A 92 8.88 -9.96 0.12
C VAL A 92 9.17 -9.43 1.51
N ALA A 93 9.08 -10.30 2.52
CA ALA A 93 9.47 -9.96 3.88
C ALA A 93 10.84 -10.54 4.21
N ASN A 94 11.68 -9.74 4.86
CA ASN A 94 12.90 -10.20 5.51
C ASN A 94 12.83 -9.92 7.02
N GLU A 95 13.96 -10.02 7.72
CA GLU A 95 14.00 -9.81 9.17
C GLU A 95 13.72 -8.38 9.64
N LYS A 96 13.83 -7.39 8.74
CA LYS A 96 13.79 -5.96 9.08
C LYS A 96 12.63 -5.23 8.42
N GLN A 97 12.17 -5.70 7.25
CA GLN A 97 11.22 -4.96 6.44
C GLN A 97 10.36 -5.85 5.56
N LEU A 98 9.22 -5.29 5.17
CA LEU A 98 8.35 -5.78 4.12
C LEU A 98 8.46 -4.85 2.91
N GLU A 99 8.94 -5.40 1.80
CA GLU A 99 8.95 -4.73 0.50
C GLU A 99 7.73 -5.18 -0.30
N MET A 100 7.07 -4.25 -0.98
CA MET A 100 5.90 -4.51 -1.81
C MET A 100 6.13 -4.09 -3.25
N ASN A 101 5.53 -4.85 -4.16
CA ASN A 101 5.35 -4.52 -5.56
C ASN A 101 3.85 -4.37 -5.82
N ILE A 102 3.47 -3.25 -6.41
CA ILE A 102 2.11 -2.89 -6.78
C ILE A 102 2.04 -2.82 -8.29
N LEU A 103 0.96 -3.32 -8.87
CA LEU A 103 0.67 -3.19 -10.29
C LEU A 103 -0.59 -2.37 -10.44
N THR A 104 -0.45 -1.17 -11.01
CA THR A 104 -1.58 -0.25 -11.16
C THR A 104 -2.60 -0.81 -12.15
N ALA A 105 -3.83 -0.29 -12.06
CA ALA A 105 -4.76 -0.39 -13.17
C ALA A 105 -4.16 0.25 -14.44
N TYR A 106 -4.73 -0.10 -15.61
CA TYR A 106 -4.37 0.54 -16.85
C TYR A 106 -4.80 2.00 -16.84
N VAL A 107 -3.90 2.88 -17.25
CA VAL A 107 -4.09 4.34 -17.33
C VAL A 107 -5.35 4.67 -18.11
N GLU A 108 -5.58 3.96 -19.20
CA GLU A 108 -6.70 4.16 -20.13
C GLU A 108 -8.06 3.91 -19.46
N THR A 109 -8.08 3.13 -18.37
CA THR A 109 -9.29 2.80 -17.61
C THR A 109 -9.36 3.46 -16.24
N HIS A 110 -8.26 4.09 -15.78
CA HIS A 110 -8.17 4.59 -14.42
C HIS A 110 -7.31 5.88 -14.33
N PRO A 111 -7.90 7.07 -14.57
CA PRO A 111 -7.15 8.32 -14.72
C PRO A 111 -6.39 8.75 -13.45
N LYS A 112 -6.82 8.34 -12.25
CA LYS A 112 -6.10 8.60 -10.99
C LYS A 112 -4.69 7.97 -10.96
N VAL A 113 -4.41 6.98 -11.80
CA VAL A 113 -3.06 6.42 -11.94
C VAL A 113 -2.09 7.47 -12.50
N LEU A 114 -2.52 8.28 -13.48
CA LEU A 114 -1.68 9.37 -14.01
C LEU A 114 -1.41 10.44 -12.97
N GLN A 115 -2.40 10.76 -12.14
CA GLN A 115 -2.21 11.70 -11.04
C GLN A 115 -1.16 11.19 -10.06
N LEU A 116 -1.26 9.92 -9.64
CA LEU A 116 -0.26 9.29 -8.76
C LEU A 116 1.15 9.36 -9.35
N ILE A 117 1.32 9.04 -10.63
CA ILE A 117 2.64 9.09 -11.28
C ILE A 117 3.13 10.53 -11.40
N GLY A 118 2.26 11.47 -11.78
CA GLY A 118 2.59 12.89 -11.84
C GLY A 118 3.03 13.46 -10.50
N ASP A 119 2.39 13.03 -9.41
CA ASP A 119 2.78 13.40 -8.05
C ASP A 119 4.18 12.85 -7.69
N ILE A 120 4.45 11.59 -8.03
CA ILE A 120 5.79 10.98 -7.82
C ILE A 120 6.85 11.70 -8.65
N ASP A 121 6.58 12.03 -9.91
CA ASP A 121 7.49 12.77 -10.80
C ASP A 121 7.74 14.20 -10.33
N ALA A 122 6.75 14.83 -9.69
CA ALA A 122 6.90 16.13 -9.03
C ALA A 122 7.73 16.07 -7.73
N GLY A 123 8.19 14.87 -7.34
CA GLY A 123 8.99 14.64 -6.15
C GLY A 123 8.19 14.46 -4.87
N LEU A 124 6.87 14.23 -4.96
CA LEU A 124 6.10 13.86 -3.78
C LEU A 124 6.51 12.44 -3.34
N PRO A 125 6.94 12.27 -2.08
CA PRO A 125 7.32 10.96 -1.58
C PRO A 125 6.10 10.05 -1.52
N LEU A 126 6.23 8.83 -2.04
CA LEU A 126 5.23 7.80 -1.91
C LEU A 126 5.44 7.05 -0.59
N ALA A 127 4.46 7.09 0.31
CA ALA A 127 4.41 6.19 1.44
C ALA A 127 3.43 5.05 1.16
N LEU A 128 3.79 3.86 1.64
CA LEU A 128 2.96 2.68 1.65
C LEU A 128 2.56 2.44 3.10
N SER A 129 1.27 2.28 3.35
CA SER A 129 0.79 1.96 4.68
C SER A 129 -0.17 0.78 4.68
N ILE A 130 -0.16 0.04 5.77
CA ILE A 130 -0.90 -1.19 5.99
C ILE A 130 -1.76 -0.99 7.23
N GLY A 131 -3.05 -0.78 7.04
CA GLY A 131 -4.03 -0.87 8.10
C GLY A 131 -4.39 -2.33 8.36
N GLY A 132 -4.77 -2.67 9.58
CA GLY A 132 -5.31 -3.98 9.86
C GLY A 132 -5.59 -4.16 11.33
N LYS A 133 -6.45 -5.12 11.68
CA LYS A 133 -6.71 -5.44 13.08
C LYS A 133 -5.54 -6.24 13.64
N VAL A 134 -4.64 -5.57 14.36
CA VAL A 134 -3.51 -6.19 15.06
C VAL A 134 -4.00 -6.62 16.45
N LEU A 135 -4.53 -7.84 16.56
CA LEU A 135 -5.04 -8.47 17.79
C LEU A 135 -6.35 -7.87 18.36
N ASP A 136 -6.98 -8.59 19.30
CA ASP A 136 -8.09 -8.05 20.09
C ASP A 136 -7.62 -6.81 20.82
N SER A 137 -8.03 -5.67 20.28
CA SER A 137 -7.73 -4.34 20.75
C SER A 137 -7.99 -4.26 22.24
N ARG A 138 -6.95 -3.94 23.03
CA ARG A 138 -7.22 -3.06 24.18
C ARG A 138 -7.83 -1.80 23.58
N PRO A 139 -8.98 -1.33 24.10
CA PRO A 139 -9.69 -0.21 23.49
C PRO A 139 -8.72 0.97 23.33
N HIS A 140 -8.75 1.57 22.14
CA HIS A 140 -8.16 2.87 21.92
C HIS A 140 -8.79 3.82 22.94
N LYS A 141 -8.03 4.22 23.96
CA LYS A 141 -8.43 5.37 24.78
C LYS A 141 -8.32 6.59 23.88
N ASN A 142 -9.46 7.14 23.49
CA ASN A 142 -9.51 8.51 23.00
C ASN A 142 -8.85 9.43 24.07
N LYS A 143 -8.27 10.55 23.64
CA LYS A 143 -7.69 11.55 24.56
C LYS A 143 -8.69 12.09 25.60
N ASP A 144 -9.97 11.75 25.46
CA ASP A 144 -11.07 12.15 26.33
C ASP A 144 -11.65 11.00 27.18
N GLY A 145 -11.06 9.80 27.16
CA GLY A 145 -11.34 8.77 28.16
C GLY A 145 -12.70 8.05 28.09
N GLU A 146 -13.48 8.20 27.02
CA GLU A 146 -14.75 7.47 26.89
C GLU A 146 -14.64 6.22 26.00
N GLU A 147 -15.03 5.07 26.57
CA GLU A 147 -15.22 3.80 25.87
C GLU A 147 -16.57 3.81 25.15
N GLN A 148 -16.58 3.55 23.82
CA GLN A 148 -17.82 3.20 23.13
C GLN A 148 -18.03 1.69 23.20
N LYS A 149 -19.24 1.30 23.63
CA LYS A 149 -19.76 -0.08 23.71
C LYS A 149 -20.13 -0.64 22.35
#